data_AF-A0A1Y0CDI8-F1
#
_entry.id   AF-A0A1Y0CDI8-F1
#
_cell.length_a   1.000
_cell.length_b   1.000
_cell.length_c   1.000
_cell.angle_alpha   90.00
_cell.angle_beta   90.00
_cell.angle_gamma   90.00
#
_symmetry.space_group_name_H-M   'P 1'
#
loop_
_entity.id
_entity.type
_entity.pdbx_description
1 polymer ?
#
loop_
_entity_poly.entity_id
_entity_poly.type
_entity_poly.pdbx_seq_one_letter_code
_entity_poly.pdbx_strand_id
1 'polypeptide(L)'
;MTGMQLPSATGVRIAGDDYQWLHAWRVCMEALHQDSTAYAGNPTIAVGVEEPGVGNGDDVVRHRRQPPHAYMQVKYAVDHRTPVGLTYLDDKGILKKMVATHTTLTTESVLVEMRLVTNRTIDPHDLLLRDRDGRDGRLVPRAAQGTPGSERGQARTAWAQTADTDEPTLMRFLNDFYLDVAYDVQRLRHEISLLMTANGLRSDDNAVDQGAGWIAAQVRAGHRRLSLDDIKDAVTSLNLRAGSPWTTVSIATIKHDPLADQAAVSIDWVERIAGDKDWTRVAPAPPHTWDELAADVATLPPGLGGARRILVGGHLRQATGFLVGAELRRVLGYEVGIRQGDQLWSSEEATQTYPLDVAEQTVGSGAGTALIVNVAADAASAAIEWIQQSELPVGTIVTATPSAGTGPRAVPTPATANSLAVAVRDLARRHASTGPLHLFLIGPLGLAVLMGHHWNRVAITHVYEHLGGPDYVHAFTVDA
;
A
#
# COMPACT_ATOMS: atom_id res chain seq x y z
N MET A 1 -28.34 -17.77 21.46
CA MET A 1 -27.46 -16.59 21.32
C MET A 1 -26.83 -16.30 22.68
N THR A 2 -25.63 -16.83 22.93
CA THR A 2 -24.84 -16.45 24.11
C THR A 2 -24.37 -15.02 23.88
N GLY A 3 -24.86 -14.06 24.68
CA GLY A 3 -24.41 -12.69 24.61
C GLY A 3 -22.90 -12.64 24.80
N MET A 4 -22.17 -12.02 23.86
CA MET A 4 -20.72 -11.84 24.00
C MET A 4 -20.46 -11.01 25.25
N GLN A 5 -19.91 -11.65 26.28
CA GLN A 5 -19.46 -10.97 27.49
C GLN A 5 -18.26 -10.08 27.16
N LEU A 6 -18.14 -8.96 27.88
CA LEU A 6 -16.95 -8.10 27.79
C LEU A 6 -15.70 -8.93 28.11
N PRO A 7 -14.59 -8.75 27.38
CA PRO A 7 -13.33 -9.42 27.68
C PRO A 7 -12.90 -9.18 29.13
N SER A 8 -12.30 -10.20 29.76
CA SER A 8 -11.71 -10.04 31.09
C SER A 8 -10.56 -9.02 31.06
N ALA A 9 -10.24 -8.40 32.20
CA ALA A 9 -9.12 -7.45 32.29
C ALA A 9 -7.80 -8.05 31.80
N THR A 10 -7.57 -9.34 32.07
CA THR A 10 -6.42 -10.08 31.54
C THR A 10 -6.47 -10.20 30.03
N GLY A 11 -7.63 -10.50 29.44
CA GLY A 11 -7.81 -10.56 27.99
C GLY A 11 -7.58 -9.21 27.30
N VAL A 12 -8.02 -8.11 27.92
CA VAL A 12 -7.75 -6.74 27.43
C VAL A 12 -6.25 -6.47 27.40
N ARG A 13 -5.51 -6.87 28.45
CA ARG A 13 -4.05 -6.70 28.52
C ARG A 13 -3.33 -7.49 27.44
N ILE A 14 -3.66 -8.78 27.29
CA ILE A 14 -3.05 -9.66 26.26
C ILE A 14 -3.27 -9.07 24.86
N ALA A 15 -4.49 -8.64 24.55
CA ALA A 15 -4.77 -8.01 23.26
C ALA A 15 -3.98 -6.72 23.03
N GLY A 16 -3.70 -5.96 24.09
CA GLY A 16 -2.83 -4.78 24.03
C GLY A 16 -1.37 -5.14 23.76
N ASP A 17 -0.85 -6.15 24.44
CA ASP A 17 0.52 -6.64 24.26
C ASP A 17 0.70 -7.20 22.83
N ASP A 18 -0.26 -8.01 22.35
CA ASP A 18 -0.25 -8.56 20.99
C ASP A 18 -0.25 -7.44 19.93
N TYR A 19 -1.05 -6.38 20.14
CA TYR A 19 -1.07 -5.22 19.25
C TYR A 19 0.27 -4.49 19.20
N GLN A 20 0.94 -4.33 20.35
CA GLN A 20 2.29 -3.75 20.42
C GLN A 20 3.33 -4.64 19.71
N TRP A 21 3.29 -5.96 19.92
CA TRP A 21 4.22 -6.89 19.29
C TRP A 21 4.04 -6.97 17.77
N LEU A 22 2.81 -6.82 17.27
CA LEU A 22 2.56 -6.67 15.83
C LEU A 22 3.22 -5.40 15.27
N HIS A 23 3.13 -4.27 15.98
CA HIS A 23 3.82 -3.04 15.57
C HIS A 23 5.34 -3.20 15.58
N ALA A 24 5.91 -3.83 16.62
CA ALA A 24 7.33 -4.15 16.65
C ALA A 24 7.75 -5.05 15.47
N TRP A 25 6.95 -6.07 15.15
CA TRP A 25 7.20 -6.95 14.01
C TRP A 25 7.09 -6.22 12.67
N ARG A 26 6.12 -5.31 12.51
CA ARG A 26 6.02 -4.42 11.33
C ARG A 26 7.33 -3.64 11.12
N VAL A 27 7.85 -3.02 12.18
CA VAL A 27 9.12 -2.26 12.11
C VAL A 27 10.30 -3.18 11.81
N CYS A 28 10.31 -4.43 12.29
CA CYS A 28 11.32 -5.42 11.91
C CYS A 28 11.28 -5.74 10.40
N MET A 29 10.08 -5.86 9.82
CA MET A 29 9.91 -6.11 8.39
C MET A 29 10.30 -4.88 7.53
N GLU A 30 10.02 -3.67 7.98
CA GLU A 30 10.54 -2.44 7.38
C GLU A 30 12.08 -2.45 7.39
N ALA A 31 12.70 -2.75 8.54
CA ALA A 31 14.15 -2.78 8.67
C ALA A 31 14.81 -3.81 7.74
N LEU A 32 14.24 -5.02 7.66
CA LEU A 32 14.70 -6.07 6.75
C LEU A 32 14.56 -5.66 5.27
N HIS A 33 13.48 -4.95 4.93
CA HIS A 33 13.25 -4.50 3.57
C HIS A 33 14.26 -3.42 3.16
N GLN A 34 14.52 -2.46 4.05
CA GLN A 34 15.49 -1.39 3.84
C GLN A 34 16.93 -1.95 3.70
N ASP A 35 17.27 -2.97 4.49
CA ASP A 35 18.55 -3.67 4.40
C ASP A 35 18.71 -4.43 3.07
N SER A 36 17.67 -5.15 2.64
CA SER A 36 17.73 -5.99 1.44
C SER A 36 17.72 -5.21 0.13
N THR A 37 17.11 -4.03 0.11
CA THR A 37 16.92 -3.25 -1.12
C THR A 37 17.85 -2.04 -1.23
N ALA A 38 18.43 -1.58 -0.12
CA ALA A 38 19.36 -0.45 -0.06
C ALA A 38 18.83 0.89 -0.62
N TYR A 39 17.51 1.06 -0.79
CA TYR A 39 16.92 2.31 -1.28
C TYR A 39 16.69 3.35 -0.18
N ALA A 40 16.71 2.94 1.10
CA ALA A 40 16.56 3.87 2.21
C ALA A 40 17.86 4.64 2.46
N GLY A 41 17.86 5.95 2.22
CA GLY A 41 19.01 6.83 2.52
C GLY A 41 19.40 6.85 4.00
N ASN A 42 18.47 6.52 4.91
CA ASN A 42 18.71 6.41 6.34
C ASN A 42 18.03 5.14 6.90
N PRO A 43 18.64 3.95 6.75
CA PRO A 43 18.00 2.69 7.06
C PRO A 43 17.89 2.45 8.57
N THR A 44 16.93 1.62 8.95
CA THR A 44 16.78 1.10 10.31
C THR A 44 17.88 0.08 10.60
N ILE A 45 18.56 0.24 11.74
CA ILE A 45 19.67 -0.62 12.17
C ILE A 45 19.32 -1.49 13.38
N ALA A 46 18.29 -1.10 14.15
CA ALA A 46 17.78 -1.88 15.27
C ALA A 46 16.33 -1.49 15.60
N VAL A 47 15.62 -2.41 16.26
CA VAL A 47 14.26 -2.21 16.76
C VAL A 47 14.25 -2.42 18.27
N GLY A 48 13.92 -1.38 19.03
CA GLY A 48 13.70 -1.44 20.46
C GLY A 48 12.26 -1.83 20.78
N VAL A 49 12.05 -2.63 21.84
CA VAL A 49 10.73 -3.00 22.36
C VAL A 49 10.79 -2.95 23.88
N GLU A 50 10.05 -2.02 24.49
CA GLU A 50 10.11 -1.71 25.93
C GLU A 50 11.54 -1.37 26.41
N GLU A 51 12.32 -0.69 25.55
CA GLU A 51 13.75 -0.45 25.79
C GLU A 51 13.97 0.45 27.02
N PRO A 52 14.77 0.03 28.01
CA PRO A 52 14.99 0.83 29.21
C PRO A 52 15.78 2.09 28.89
N GLY A 53 15.44 3.20 29.55
CA GLY A 53 16.21 4.45 29.48
C GLY A 53 15.86 5.39 28.32
N VAL A 54 14.86 5.06 27.48
CA VAL A 54 14.39 5.92 26.37
C VAL A 54 13.08 6.68 26.68
N GLY A 55 12.83 6.94 27.97
CA GLY A 55 11.64 7.66 28.43
C GLY A 55 10.37 6.80 28.32
N ASN A 56 9.19 7.43 28.21
CA ASN A 56 7.91 6.71 28.08
C ASN A 56 7.50 6.44 26.61
N GLY A 57 8.37 6.76 25.65
CA GLY A 57 8.14 6.51 24.21
C GLY A 57 8.71 5.15 23.75
N ASP A 58 8.84 4.20 24.66
CA ASP A 58 9.67 3.00 24.57
C ASP A 58 8.91 1.74 24.15
N ASP A 59 7.59 1.79 23.96
CA ASP A 59 6.80 0.60 23.57
C ASP A 59 7.39 -0.04 22.30
N VAL A 60 7.68 0.79 21.28
CA VAL A 60 8.48 0.40 20.09
C VAL A 60 9.38 1.55 19.66
N VAL A 61 10.67 1.27 19.44
CA VAL A 61 11.67 2.26 18.99
C VAL A 61 12.30 1.82 17.68
N ARG A 62 12.30 2.71 16.67
CA ARG A 62 13.01 2.50 15.40
C ARG A 62 14.33 3.26 15.43
N HIS A 63 15.43 2.52 15.62
CA HIS A 63 16.79 3.08 15.56
C HIS A 63 17.26 3.11 14.12
N ARG A 64 17.52 4.31 13.61
CA ARG A 64 18.07 4.54 12.27
C ARG A 64 19.58 4.73 12.33
N ARG A 65 20.26 4.60 11.19
CA ARG A 65 21.71 4.87 11.09
C ARG A 65 22.06 6.29 11.52
N GLN A 66 21.20 7.25 11.20
CA GLN A 66 21.28 8.64 11.63
C GLN A 66 19.92 9.08 12.19
N PRO A 67 19.87 10.09 13.06
CA PRO A 67 18.61 10.72 13.44
C PRO A 67 17.80 11.20 12.22
N PRO A 68 16.46 11.29 12.30
CA PRO A 68 15.68 11.02 13.49
C PRO A 68 15.41 9.53 13.73
N HIS A 69 15.56 9.11 14.99
CA HIS A 69 14.99 7.85 15.49
C HIS A 69 13.51 8.05 15.79
N ALA A 70 12.71 7.00 15.65
CA ALA A 70 11.28 7.07 15.93
C ALA A 70 10.92 6.37 17.24
N TYR A 71 10.19 7.05 18.11
CA TYR A 71 9.74 6.58 19.41
C TYR A 71 8.23 6.47 19.39
N MET A 72 7.71 5.25 19.51
CA MET A 72 6.29 4.96 19.34
C MET A 72 5.68 4.58 20.69
N GLN A 73 4.70 5.36 21.13
CA GLN A 73 3.81 4.97 22.20
C GLN A 73 2.60 4.27 21.59
N VAL A 74 2.45 2.98 21.89
CA VAL A 74 1.36 2.14 21.40
C VAL A 74 0.25 2.07 22.44
N LYS A 75 -1.00 2.31 22.03
CA LYS A 75 -2.17 2.25 22.89
C LYS A 75 -3.31 1.49 22.22
N TYR A 76 -3.71 0.40 22.83
CA TYR A 76 -4.82 -0.42 22.35
C TYR A 76 -6.10 -0.17 23.15
N ALA A 77 -7.24 -0.31 22.48
CA ALA A 77 -8.56 -0.25 23.06
C ALA A 77 -9.42 -1.42 22.57
N VAL A 78 -10.10 -2.11 23.49
CA VAL A 78 -11.08 -3.16 23.13
C VAL A 78 -12.43 -2.61 22.70
N ASP A 79 -12.67 -1.32 22.92
CA ASP A 79 -13.85 -0.61 22.45
C ASP A 79 -13.50 0.78 21.91
N HIS A 80 -14.43 1.35 21.14
CA HIS A 80 -14.29 2.66 20.50
C HIS A 80 -15.02 3.78 21.24
N ARG A 81 -15.32 3.62 22.54
CA ARG A 81 -16.16 4.59 23.28
C ARG A 81 -15.44 5.89 23.61
N THR A 82 -14.13 5.83 23.77
CA THR A 82 -13.31 7.01 24.09
C THR A 82 -12.42 7.35 22.90
N PRO A 83 -12.68 8.45 22.19
CA PRO A 83 -11.79 8.93 21.14
C PRO A 83 -10.51 9.56 21.72
N VAL A 84 -9.49 9.73 20.87
CA VAL A 84 -8.29 10.50 21.19
C VAL A 84 -8.62 11.98 21.13
N GLY A 85 -8.52 12.66 22.26
CA GLY A 85 -8.70 14.10 22.45
C GLY A 85 -7.87 14.59 23.62
N LEU A 86 -7.79 15.90 23.85
CA LEU A 86 -7.04 16.46 24.99
C LEU A 86 -7.39 15.78 26.32
N THR A 87 -8.67 15.58 26.63
CA THR A 87 -9.11 14.91 27.87
C THR A 87 -8.55 13.50 27.99
N TYR A 88 -8.59 12.69 26.92
CA TYR A 88 -8.03 11.35 26.93
C TYR A 88 -6.50 11.38 27.12
N LEU A 89 -5.82 12.30 26.44
CA LEU A 89 -4.38 12.46 26.53
C LEU A 89 -3.94 12.91 27.93
N ASP A 90 -4.74 13.72 28.61
CA ASP A 90 -4.56 14.17 29.99
C ASP A 90 -4.82 13.03 30.99
N ASP A 91 -6.00 12.41 30.93
CA ASP A 91 -6.43 11.34 31.85
C ASP A 91 -5.45 10.15 31.86
N LYS A 92 -4.81 9.89 30.71
CA LYS A 92 -3.80 8.84 30.57
C LYS A 92 -2.36 9.32 30.78
N GLY A 93 -2.16 10.63 30.96
CA GLY A 93 -0.87 11.28 31.09
C GLY A 93 0.03 11.11 29.86
N ILE A 94 -0.55 10.80 28.70
CA ILE A 94 0.20 10.50 27.47
C ILE A 94 0.90 11.76 26.98
N LEU A 95 0.17 12.88 26.85
CA LEU A 95 0.73 14.11 26.30
C LEU A 95 1.90 14.62 27.15
N LYS A 96 1.71 14.73 28.46
CA LYS A 96 2.76 15.15 29.40
C LYS A 96 4.01 14.26 29.31
N LYS A 97 3.84 12.94 29.29
CA LYS A 97 4.95 11.99 29.19
C LYS A 97 5.70 12.08 27.86
N MET A 98 4.98 12.23 26.75
CA MET A 98 5.58 12.34 25.42
C MET A 98 6.35 13.67 25.26
N VAL A 99 5.80 14.78 25.72
CA VAL A 99 6.48 16.10 25.73
C VAL A 99 7.74 16.07 26.59
N ALA A 100 7.67 15.49 27.80
CA ALA A 100 8.83 15.34 28.67
C ALA A 100 9.93 14.47 28.03
N THR A 101 9.53 13.37 27.38
CA THR A 101 10.45 12.46 26.66
C THR A 101 11.10 13.18 25.48
N HIS A 102 10.31 13.87 24.65
CA HIS A 102 10.81 14.68 23.53
C HIS A 102 11.81 15.75 23.99
N THR A 103 11.49 16.49 25.05
CA THR A 103 12.37 17.52 25.61
C THR A 103 13.70 16.92 26.06
N THR A 104 13.66 15.76 26.72
CA THR A 104 14.87 15.04 27.16
C THR A 104 15.72 14.59 25.97
N LEU A 105 15.10 13.97 24.97
CA LEU A 105 15.80 13.43 23.80
C LEU A 105 16.38 14.53 22.89
N THR A 106 15.75 15.71 22.85
CA THR A 106 16.16 16.83 21.97
C THR A 106 17.14 17.80 22.63
N THR A 107 17.57 17.55 23.88
CA THR A 107 18.46 18.45 24.63
C THR A 107 19.78 18.72 23.90
N GLU A 108 20.29 17.76 23.13
CA GLU A 108 21.52 17.89 22.32
C GLU A 108 21.25 18.23 20.85
N SER A 109 20.07 18.80 20.52
CA SER A 109 19.62 19.06 19.14
C SER A 109 19.53 17.80 18.26
N VAL A 110 19.40 16.63 18.88
CA VAL A 110 19.12 15.36 18.18
C VAL A 110 17.69 15.40 17.64
N LEU A 111 17.53 15.18 16.35
CA LEU A 111 16.21 15.07 15.72
C LEU A 111 15.53 13.77 16.18
N VAL A 112 14.24 13.83 16.48
CA VAL A 112 13.44 12.66 16.85
C VAL A 112 12.09 12.69 16.15
N GLU A 113 11.50 11.52 15.97
CA GLU A 113 10.09 11.36 15.60
C GLU A 113 9.35 10.79 16.82
N MET A 114 8.31 11.49 17.31
CA MET A 114 7.45 11.00 18.38
C MET A 114 6.13 10.53 17.77
N ARG A 115 5.73 9.28 18.02
CA ARG A 115 4.50 8.71 17.45
C ARG A 115 3.55 8.24 18.54
N LEU A 116 2.28 8.61 18.42
CA LEU A 116 1.19 7.95 19.16
C LEU A 116 0.43 7.04 18.21
N VAL A 117 0.46 5.74 18.51
CA VAL A 117 -0.14 4.69 17.67
C VAL A 117 -1.31 4.06 18.40
N THR A 118 -2.50 4.09 17.80
CA THR A 118 -3.70 3.54 18.44
C THR A 118 -4.81 3.16 17.47
N ASN A 119 -5.60 2.16 17.85
CA ASN A 119 -6.84 1.80 17.16
C ASN A 119 -8.05 2.69 17.54
N ARG A 120 -7.86 3.71 18.40
CA ARG A 120 -8.89 4.72 18.71
C ARG A 120 -9.00 5.75 17.59
N THR A 121 -10.22 6.21 17.31
CA THR A 121 -10.48 7.36 16.43
C THR A 121 -10.17 8.68 17.14
N ILE A 122 -10.01 9.77 16.39
CA ILE A 122 -9.88 11.12 16.97
C ILE A 122 -11.23 11.65 17.46
N ASP A 123 -11.18 12.58 18.41
CA ASP A 123 -12.34 13.38 18.81
C ASP A 123 -12.55 14.48 17.74
N PRO A 124 -13.68 14.49 17.02
CA PRO A 124 -13.94 15.52 16.00
C PRO A 124 -14.09 16.93 16.59
N HIS A 125 -14.26 17.07 17.90
CA HIS A 125 -14.38 18.36 18.58
C HIS A 125 -13.04 18.91 19.07
N ASP A 126 -11.97 18.09 19.08
CA ASP A 126 -10.64 18.59 19.43
C ASP A 126 -10.07 19.38 18.26
N LEU A 127 -9.91 20.69 18.46
CA LEU A 127 -9.55 21.65 17.42
C LEU A 127 -8.16 21.39 16.81
N LEU A 128 -7.22 20.82 17.57
CA LEU A 128 -5.89 20.53 17.03
C LEU A 128 -5.92 19.20 16.27
N LEU A 129 -6.62 18.18 16.78
CA LEU A 129 -6.66 16.86 16.17
C LEU A 129 -7.56 16.77 14.94
N ARG A 130 -8.70 17.47 14.92
CA ARG A 130 -9.66 17.42 13.80
C ARG A 130 -9.06 17.89 12.48
N ASP A 131 -8.08 18.79 12.56
CA ASP A 131 -7.42 19.38 11.40
C ASP A 131 -6.14 18.63 11.01
N ARG A 132 -5.81 17.49 11.65
CA ARG A 132 -4.66 16.63 11.33
C ARG A 132 -4.56 16.38 9.83
N ASP A 133 -3.34 16.43 9.31
CA ASP A 133 -3.09 16.07 7.91
C ASP A 133 -3.30 14.56 7.73
N GLY A 134 -4.22 14.19 6.83
CA GLY A 134 -4.55 12.80 6.56
C GLY A 134 -3.42 12.03 5.86
N ARG A 135 -2.45 12.73 5.26
CA ARG A 135 -1.37 12.13 4.47
C ARG A 135 -0.20 11.66 5.33
N ASP A 136 0.20 12.46 6.31
CA ASP A 136 1.36 12.18 7.17
C ASP A 136 1.01 12.07 8.67
N GLY A 137 -0.24 12.32 9.06
CA GLY A 137 -0.70 12.22 10.44
C GLY A 137 -0.21 13.33 11.36
N ARG A 138 0.35 14.44 10.83
CA ARG A 138 0.88 15.54 11.62
C ARG A 138 -0.19 16.60 11.92
N LEU A 139 0.04 17.35 13.00
CA LEU A 139 -0.81 18.49 13.39
C LEU A 139 -0.31 19.81 12.78
N VAL A 140 1.00 19.94 12.58
CA VAL A 140 1.64 21.11 11.95
C VAL A 140 1.66 20.91 10.43
N PRO A 141 1.40 21.96 9.62
CA PRO A 141 1.37 23.39 9.96
C PRO A 141 0.02 23.92 10.48
N ARG A 142 -1.06 23.15 10.40
CA ARG A 142 -2.42 23.65 10.71
C ARG A 142 -2.56 24.07 12.18
N ALA A 143 -2.03 23.29 13.11
CA ALA A 143 -1.99 23.60 14.54
C ALA A 143 -1.27 24.92 14.85
N ALA A 144 -0.27 25.31 14.05
CA ALA A 144 0.52 26.52 14.24
C ALA A 144 -0.19 27.81 13.77
N GLN A 145 -1.27 27.69 13.01
CA GLN A 145 -1.99 28.85 12.49
C GLN A 145 -2.77 29.59 13.60
N GLY A 146 -3.03 30.87 13.37
CA GLY A 146 -3.84 31.71 14.26
C GLY A 146 -3.04 32.34 15.41
N THR A 147 -3.51 33.51 15.85
CA THR A 147 -2.91 34.28 16.95
C THR A 147 -3.23 33.64 18.32
N PRO A 148 -2.51 33.97 19.40
CA PRO A 148 -2.75 33.42 20.74
C PRO A 148 -4.21 33.56 21.22
N GLY A 149 -4.91 34.64 20.84
CA GLY A 149 -6.31 34.87 21.21
C GLY A 149 -7.36 34.09 20.40
N SER A 150 -6.97 33.47 19.28
CA SER A 150 -7.87 32.65 18.46
C SER A 150 -8.25 31.35 19.16
N GLU A 151 -9.34 30.69 18.74
CA GLU A 151 -9.73 29.37 19.28
C GLU A 151 -8.57 28.37 19.22
N ARG A 152 -7.81 28.38 18.13
CA ARG A 152 -6.65 27.48 17.95
C ARG A 152 -5.49 27.84 18.87
N GLY A 153 -5.24 29.14 19.09
CA GLY A 153 -4.26 29.61 20.07
C GLY A 153 -4.62 29.21 21.50
N GLN A 154 -5.90 29.30 21.86
CA GLN A 154 -6.41 28.84 23.15
C GLN A 154 -6.29 27.31 23.29
N ALA A 155 -6.57 26.54 22.23
CA ALA A 155 -6.39 25.09 22.22
C ALA A 155 -4.91 24.71 22.43
N ARG A 156 -3.97 25.41 21.78
CA ARG A 156 -2.53 25.22 22.05
C ARG A 156 -2.15 25.55 23.49
N THR A 157 -2.68 26.63 24.04
CA THR A 157 -2.45 27.00 25.45
C THR A 157 -2.95 25.91 26.39
N ALA A 158 -4.15 25.36 26.14
CA ALA A 158 -4.71 24.27 26.95
C ALA A 158 -3.86 23.00 26.84
N TRP A 159 -3.43 22.61 25.64
CA TRP A 159 -2.52 21.48 25.45
C TRP A 159 -1.18 21.69 26.18
N ALA A 160 -0.62 22.89 26.17
CA ALA A 160 0.63 23.21 26.86
C ALA A 160 0.47 23.09 28.38
N GLN A 161 -0.65 23.59 28.93
CA GLN A 161 -0.99 23.45 30.35
C GLN A 161 -1.14 21.99 30.77
N THR A 162 -1.90 21.18 30.02
CA THR A 162 -2.04 19.73 30.26
C THR A 162 -0.71 19.00 30.15
N ALA A 163 0.14 19.40 29.21
CA ALA A 163 1.48 18.85 29.04
C ALA A 163 2.48 19.30 30.11
N ASP A 164 2.09 20.23 30.99
CA ASP A 164 2.96 20.86 32.00
C ASP A 164 4.20 21.54 31.38
N THR A 165 3.97 22.32 30.32
CA THR A 165 5.01 23.01 29.56
C THR A 165 4.53 24.37 29.04
N ASP A 166 5.43 25.15 28.45
CA ASP A 166 5.07 26.36 27.68
C ASP A 166 4.68 26.05 26.23
N GLU A 167 3.93 26.98 25.59
CA GLU A 167 3.49 26.85 24.20
C GLU A 167 4.67 26.69 23.20
N PRO A 168 5.80 27.43 23.32
CA PRO A 168 6.96 27.21 22.45
C PRO A 168 7.51 25.79 22.51
N THR A 169 7.59 25.18 23.69
CA THR A 169 8.05 23.81 23.87
C THR A 169 7.04 22.80 23.33
N LEU A 170 5.74 23.02 23.57
CA LEU A 170 4.69 22.23 22.91
C LEU A 170 4.83 22.29 21.39
N MET A 171 5.04 23.47 20.81
CA MET A 171 5.16 23.62 19.36
C MET A 171 6.39 22.92 18.78
N ARG A 172 7.52 22.90 19.51
CA ARG A 172 8.68 22.07 19.12
C ARG A 172 8.32 20.59 19.10
N PHE A 173 7.63 20.11 20.13
CA PHE A 173 7.13 18.72 20.15
C PHE A 173 6.16 18.44 18.99
N LEU A 174 5.18 19.32 18.73
CA LEU A 174 4.18 19.12 17.68
C LEU A 174 4.78 19.11 16.26
N ASN A 175 5.93 19.74 16.04
CA ASN A 175 6.66 19.60 14.78
C ASN A 175 7.16 18.18 14.56
N ASP A 176 7.52 17.47 15.63
CA ASP A 176 8.08 16.12 15.57
C ASP A 176 7.04 15.02 15.91
N PHE A 177 5.79 15.42 16.15
CA PHE A 177 4.73 14.53 16.62
C PHE A 177 3.83 14.03 15.48
N TYR A 178 3.65 12.72 15.42
CA TYR A 178 2.85 12.00 14.45
C TYR A 178 1.77 11.18 15.15
N LEU A 179 0.58 11.14 14.55
CA LEU A 179 -0.57 10.41 15.06
C LEU A 179 -0.99 9.32 14.09
N ASP A 180 -0.77 8.06 14.48
CA ASP A 180 -1.22 6.87 13.77
C ASP A 180 -2.50 6.34 14.47
N VAL A 181 -3.60 7.03 14.21
CA VAL A 181 -4.92 6.82 14.83
C VAL A 181 -5.86 6.02 13.94
N ALA A 182 -6.91 5.44 14.54
CA ALA A 182 -7.84 4.52 13.89
C ALA A 182 -7.12 3.37 13.16
N TYR A 183 -5.96 2.98 13.70
CA TYR A 183 -5.10 1.98 13.11
C TYR A 183 -5.48 0.61 13.67
N ASP A 184 -6.48 -0.03 13.08
CA ASP A 184 -7.04 -1.28 13.57
C ASP A 184 -6.09 -2.49 13.35
N VAL A 185 -6.37 -3.58 14.06
CA VAL A 185 -5.56 -4.81 14.03
C VAL A 185 -5.56 -5.46 12.65
N GLN A 186 -6.68 -5.44 11.93
CA GLN A 186 -6.77 -6.09 10.62
C GLN A 186 -5.92 -5.35 9.59
N ARG A 187 -5.97 -4.02 9.59
CA ARG A 187 -5.08 -3.17 8.80
C ARG A 187 -3.62 -3.44 9.13
N LEU A 188 -3.25 -3.47 10.41
CA LEU A 188 -1.87 -3.74 10.84
C LEU A 188 -1.37 -5.09 10.30
N ARG A 189 -2.15 -6.15 10.48
CA ARG A 189 -1.81 -7.49 9.99
C ARG A 189 -1.67 -7.53 8.48
N HIS A 190 -2.56 -6.83 7.77
CA HIS A 190 -2.48 -6.72 6.31
C HIS A 190 -1.18 -6.04 5.88
N GLU A 191 -0.83 -4.88 6.46
CA GLU A 191 0.42 -4.17 6.15
C GLU A 191 1.67 -5.03 6.47
N ILE A 192 1.67 -5.76 7.59
CA ILE A 192 2.74 -6.73 7.91
C ILE A 192 2.81 -7.81 6.82
N SER A 193 1.67 -8.38 6.42
CA SER A 193 1.61 -9.39 5.38
C SER A 193 2.19 -8.88 4.04
N LEU A 194 1.91 -7.63 3.67
CA LEU A 194 2.49 -6.99 2.49
C LEU A 194 4.02 -6.85 2.61
N LEU A 195 4.52 -6.37 3.74
CA LEU A 195 5.96 -6.24 4.01
C LEU A 195 6.65 -7.61 4.05
N MET A 196 6.01 -8.63 4.59
CA MET A 196 6.51 -10.01 4.55
C MET A 196 6.63 -10.51 3.11
N THR A 197 5.61 -10.28 2.27
CA THR A 197 5.69 -10.59 0.84
C THR A 197 6.86 -9.85 0.17
N ALA A 198 7.02 -8.54 0.43
CA ALA A 198 8.11 -7.73 -0.11
C ALA A 198 9.50 -8.26 0.32
N ASN A 199 9.62 -8.82 1.52
CA ASN A 199 10.84 -9.46 2.02
C ASN A 199 11.05 -10.91 1.51
N GLY A 200 10.17 -11.43 0.63
CA GLY A 200 10.26 -12.81 0.14
C GLY A 200 9.85 -13.85 1.18
N LEU A 201 9.01 -13.48 2.13
CA LEU A 201 8.59 -14.33 3.23
C LEU A 201 7.16 -14.85 3.01
N ARG A 202 6.85 -15.97 3.68
CA ARG A 202 5.47 -16.42 3.91
C ARG A 202 4.70 -15.30 4.59
N SER A 203 3.51 -15.02 4.09
CA SER A 203 2.70 -13.87 4.52
C SER A 203 1.29 -14.28 4.94
N ASP A 204 1.06 -15.57 5.20
CA ASP A 204 -0.18 -16.09 5.76
C ASP A 204 -0.36 -15.65 7.23
N ASP A 205 -1.59 -15.70 7.75
CA ASP A 205 -1.90 -15.26 9.13
C ASP A 205 -1.03 -15.94 10.19
N ASN A 206 -0.75 -17.23 10.01
CA ASN A 206 0.11 -17.96 10.94
C ASN A 206 1.57 -17.49 10.88
N ALA A 207 2.08 -17.09 9.70
CA ALA A 207 3.40 -16.47 9.59
C ALA A 207 3.46 -15.11 10.32
N VAL A 208 2.40 -14.30 10.25
CA VAL A 208 2.27 -13.04 11.00
C VAL A 208 2.26 -13.31 12.51
N ASP A 209 1.49 -14.30 12.95
CA ASP A 209 1.41 -14.69 14.37
C ASP A 209 2.74 -15.22 14.91
N GLN A 210 3.48 -15.99 14.10
CA GLN A 210 4.82 -16.45 14.45
C GLN A 210 5.79 -15.29 14.68
N GLY A 211 5.74 -14.25 13.85
CA GLY A 211 6.54 -13.03 14.02
C GLY A 211 6.24 -12.29 15.32
N ALA A 212 4.97 -12.01 15.60
CA ALA A 212 4.56 -11.37 16.86
C ALA A 212 4.90 -12.23 18.09
N GLY A 213 4.70 -13.55 17.99
CA GLY A 213 5.05 -14.50 19.04
C GLY A 213 6.55 -14.55 19.32
N TRP A 214 7.39 -14.37 18.30
CA TRP A 214 8.84 -14.24 18.47
C TRP A 214 9.22 -12.96 19.21
N ILE A 215 8.63 -11.81 18.86
CA ILE A 215 8.83 -10.56 19.62
C ILE A 215 8.48 -10.76 21.10
N ALA A 216 7.31 -11.36 21.37
CA ALA A 216 6.88 -11.67 22.73
C ALA A 216 7.90 -12.52 23.50
N ALA A 217 8.52 -13.50 22.83
CA ALA A 217 9.55 -14.33 23.43
C ALA A 217 10.82 -13.54 23.74
N GLN A 218 11.26 -12.63 22.87
CA GLN A 218 12.43 -11.78 23.11
C GLN A 218 12.20 -10.84 24.30
N VAL A 219 11.04 -10.17 24.37
CA VAL A 219 10.68 -9.29 25.49
C VAL A 219 10.68 -10.05 26.82
N ARG A 220 10.08 -11.25 26.86
CA ARG A 220 10.09 -12.11 28.06
C ARG A 220 11.49 -12.56 28.47
N ALA A 221 12.40 -12.76 27.51
CA ALA A 221 13.80 -13.09 27.76
C ALA A 221 14.65 -11.87 28.16
N GLY A 222 14.08 -10.66 28.15
CA GLY A 222 14.81 -9.42 28.43
C GLY A 222 15.61 -8.88 27.23
N HIS A 223 15.46 -9.47 26.05
CA HIS A 223 16.07 -9.00 24.82
C HIS A 223 15.19 -7.89 24.21
N ARG A 224 15.49 -6.65 24.58
CA ARG A 224 14.65 -5.48 24.28
C ARG A 224 15.17 -4.60 23.14
N ARG A 225 16.32 -4.94 22.56
CA ARG A 225 16.89 -4.29 21.38
C ARG A 225 17.29 -5.36 20.38
N LEU A 226 16.61 -5.37 19.24
CA LEU A 226 16.73 -6.37 18.19
C LEU A 226 17.55 -5.77 17.05
N SER A 227 18.71 -6.35 16.78
CA SER A 227 19.55 -5.98 15.64
C SER A 227 18.99 -6.56 14.33
N LEU A 228 19.53 -6.10 13.19
CA LEU A 228 19.22 -6.71 11.90
C LEU A 228 19.59 -8.20 11.84
N ASP A 229 20.66 -8.61 12.51
CA ASP A 229 21.08 -10.02 12.55
C ASP A 229 20.09 -10.85 13.37
N ASP A 230 19.60 -10.35 14.50
CA ASP A 230 18.54 -11.01 15.29
C ASP A 230 17.27 -11.23 14.45
N ILE A 231 16.89 -10.24 13.63
CA ILE A 231 15.71 -10.32 12.75
C ILE A 231 15.94 -11.34 11.63
N LYS A 232 17.13 -11.39 11.03
CA LYS A 232 17.50 -12.38 10.01
C LYS A 232 17.53 -13.81 10.57
N ASP A 233 17.99 -13.97 11.80
CA ASP A 233 17.98 -15.23 12.53
C ASP A 233 16.55 -15.65 12.88
N ALA A 234 15.68 -14.71 13.26
CA ALA A 234 14.26 -14.96 13.48
C ALA A 234 13.59 -15.53 12.22
N VAL A 235 13.79 -14.88 11.07
CA VAL A 235 13.26 -15.34 9.77
C VAL A 235 13.68 -16.77 9.45
N THR A 236 14.92 -17.12 9.77
CA THR A 236 15.47 -18.46 9.55
C THR A 236 14.90 -19.47 10.54
N SER A 237 14.92 -19.15 11.84
CA SER A 237 14.45 -20.05 12.91
C SER A 237 12.95 -20.34 12.85
N LEU A 238 12.15 -19.36 12.40
CA LEU A 238 10.70 -19.49 12.22
C LEU A 238 10.31 -20.13 10.87
N ASN A 239 11.29 -20.45 10.01
CA ASN A 239 11.06 -20.97 8.67
C ASN A 239 10.09 -20.11 7.84
N LEU A 240 10.35 -18.81 7.80
CA LEU A 240 9.49 -17.83 7.12
C LEU A 240 9.85 -17.62 5.64
N ARG A 241 11.02 -18.05 5.18
CA ARG A 241 11.45 -17.79 3.78
C ARG A 241 10.53 -18.50 2.78
N ALA A 242 10.05 -17.75 1.79
CA ALA A 242 9.27 -18.27 0.66
C ALA A 242 9.98 -18.03 -0.69
N GLY A 243 10.84 -17.03 -0.79
CA GLY A 243 11.62 -16.69 -1.97
C GLY A 243 12.63 -15.59 -1.67
N SER A 244 13.15 -14.96 -2.72
CA SER A 244 14.02 -13.79 -2.58
C SER A 244 13.19 -12.54 -2.20
N PRO A 245 13.81 -11.50 -1.64
CA PRO A 245 13.17 -10.19 -1.50
C PRO A 245 12.81 -9.57 -2.86
N TRP A 246 11.85 -8.66 -2.84
CA TRP A 246 11.39 -7.87 -3.97
C TRP A 246 11.83 -6.43 -3.81
N THR A 247 12.11 -5.74 -4.92
CA THR A 247 12.10 -4.28 -4.94
C THR A 247 10.67 -3.82 -5.17
N THR A 248 10.17 -2.89 -4.37
CA THR A 248 8.76 -2.49 -4.39
C THR A 248 8.57 -1.21 -5.20
N VAL A 249 7.47 -1.15 -5.95
CA VAL A 249 6.94 0.09 -6.53
C VAL A 249 5.53 0.31 -6.00
N SER A 250 5.18 1.54 -5.64
CA SER A 250 3.86 1.92 -5.15
C SER A 250 3.19 2.86 -6.13
N ILE A 251 1.96 2.54 -6.54
CA ILE A 251 1.17 3.40 -7.44
C ILE A 251 -0.24 3.56 -6.88
N ALA A 252 -0.63 4.79 -6.60
CA ALA A 252 -1.89 5.11 -5.97
C ALA A 252 -2.76 6.00 -6.88
N THR A 253 -3.83 5.44 -7.42
CA THR A 253 -4.85 6.17 -8.21
C THR A 253 -6.20 6.24 -7.49
N ILE A 254 -6.46 5.29 -6.58
CA ILE A 254 -7.73 5.14 -5.87
C ILE A 254 -7.65 5.74 -4.46
N LYS A 255 -6.61 5.39 -3.70
CA LYS A 255 -6.34 5.88 -2.35
C LYS A 255 -4.85 5.75 -2.05
N HIS A 256 -4.36 6.55 -1.10
CA HIS A 256 -2.95 6.59 -0.74
C HIS A 256 -2.47 5.20 -0.26
N ASP A 257 -1.29 4.78 -0.70
CA ASP A 257 -0.66 3.54 -0.23
C ASP A 257 0.05 3.81 1.10
N PRO A 258 -0.34 3.15 2.21
CA PRO A 258 0.32 3.34 3.51
C PRO A 258 1.77 2.81 3.56
N LEU A 259 2.22 2.03 2.58
CA LEU A 259 3.59 1.52 2.47
C LEU A 259 4.40 2.22 1.36
N ALA A 260 3.88 3.32 0.80
CA ALA A 260 4.55 4.12 -0.23
C ALA A 260 5.97 4.56 0.16
N ASP A 261 6.22 4.80 1.45
CA ASP A 261 7.53 5.22 1.97
C ASP A 261 8.56 4.08 2.04
N GLN A 262 8.12 2.83 1.90
CA GLN A 262 8.98 1.66 1.77
C GLN A 262 9.28 1.31 0.31
N ALA A 263 8.61 1.95 -0.66
CA ALA A 263 8.81 1.68 -2.08
C ALA A 263 10.07 2.34 -2.63
N ALA A 264 10.77 1.64 -3.52
CA ALA A 264 11.91 2.21 -4.25
C ALA A 264 11.47 3.36 -5.17
N VAL A 265 10.29 3.21 -5.77
CA VAL A 265 9.63 4.27 -6.54
C VAL A 265 8.16 4.34 -6.09
N SER A 266 7.70 5.54 -5.76
CA SER A 266 6.31 5.78 -5.38
C SER A 266 5.70 6.88 -6.24
N ILE A 267 4.54 6.58 -6.83
CA ILE A 267 3.76 7.48 -7.65
C ILE A 267 2.37 7.63 -7.01
N ASP A 268 2.09 8.82 -6.47
CA ASP A 268 0.81 9.13 -5.84
C ASP A 268 0.02 10.13 -6.69
N TRP A 269 -1.09 9.65 -7.25
CA TRP A 269 -2.00 10.41 -8.09
C TRP A 269 -3.37 10.62 -7.45
N VAL A 270 -3.57 10.29 -6.18
CA VAL A 270 -4.91 10.34 -5.55
C VAL A 270 -5.57 11.71 -5.70
N GLU A 271 -4.80 12.78 -5.56
CA GLU A 271 -5.25 14.18 -5.74
C GLU A 271 -5.31 14.63 -7.20
N ARG A 272 -4.79 13.82 -8.14
CA ARG A 272 -4.80 14.08 -9.58
C ARG A 272 -5.94 13.38 -10.30
N ILE A 273 -6.67 12.49 -9.64
CA ILE A 273 -7.79 11.72 -10.20
C ILE A 273 -9.13 12.32 -9.76
N ALA A 274 -10.05 12.51 -10.70
CA ALA A 274 -11.40 13.01 -10.43
C ALA A 274 -12.22 11.99 -9.64
N GLY A 275 -12.78 12.42 -8.51
CA GLY A 275 -13.65 11.60 -7.66
C GLY A 275 -13.49 11.94 -6.18
N ASP A 276 -14.61 12.01 -5.46
CA ASP A 276 -14.67 12.30 -4.02
C ASP A 276 -14.50 11.03 -3.15
N LYS A 277 -14.69 9.84 -3.74
CA LYS A 277 -14.62 8.55 -3.07
C LYS A 277 -13.68 7.61 -3.81
N ASP A 278 -13.09 6.68 -3.08
CA ASP A 278 -12.17 5.67 -3.62
C ASP A 278 -12.74 4.99 -4.88
N TRP A 279 -14.00 4.56 -4.85
CA TRP A 279 -14.60 3.85 -5.99
C TRP A 279 -14.98 4.75 -7.17
N THR A 280 -15.14 6.07 -6.98
CA THR A 280 -15.45 7.02 -8.05
C THR A 280 -14.20 7.61 -8.73
N ARG A 281 -13.01 7.42 -8.15
CA ARG A 281 -11.73 7.85 -8.73
C ARG A 281 -11.29 6.99 -9.91
N VAL A 282 -11.45 7.47 -11.13
CA VAL A 282 -11.12 6.70 -12.34
C VAL A 282 -10.19 7.45 -13.31
N ALA A 283 -10.56 8.68 -13.70
CA ALA A 283 -9.86 9.45 -14.73
C ALA A 283 -9.16 10.68 -14.15
N PRO A 284 -8.06 11.15 -14.74
CA PRO A 284 -7.36 12.35 -14.28
C PRO A 284 -8.28 13.58 -14.30
N ALA A 285 -8.20 14.38 -13.25
CA ALA A 285 -8.89 15.67 -13.12
C ALA A 285 -8.06 16.77 -13.80
N PRO A 286 -8.69 17.69 -14.56
CA PRO A 286 -7.96 18.83 -15.10
C PRO A 286 -7.21 19.61 -14.00
N PRO A 287 -5.97 20.07 -14.26
CA PRO A 287 -5.27 20.08 -15.56
C PRO A 287 -4.56 18.78 -15.92
N HIS A 288 -4.60 17.75 -15.06
CA HIS A 288 -3.87 16.51 -15.28
C HIS A 288 -4.42 15.72 -16.46
N THR A 289 -3.53 15.02 -17.15
CA THR A 289 -3.85 14.26 -18.37
C THR A 289 -3.33 12.84 -18.30
N TRP A 290 -3.91 11.95 -19.10
CA TRP A 290 -3.40 10.59 -19.21
C TRP A 290 -1.95 10.50 -19.71
N ASP A 291 -1.53 11.43 -20.57
CA ASP A 291 -0.15 11.48 -21.07
C ASP A 291 0.84 11.85 -19.95
N GLU A 292 0.47 12.75 -19.03
CA GLU A 292 1.27 13.04 -17.83
C GLU A 292 1.40 11.81 -16.94
N LEU A 293 0.29 11.09 -16.72
CA LEU A 293 0.28 9.85 -15.95
C LEU A 293 1.15 8.76 -16.62
N ALA A 294 1.12 8.67 -17.95
CA ALA A 294 1.98 7.75 -18.69
C ALA A 294 3.46 8.10 -18.52
N ALA A 295 3.81 9.38 -18.62
CA ALA A 295 5.17 9.87 -18.43
C ALA A 295 5.69 9.58 -17.02
N ASP A 296 4.85 9.73 -15.99
CA ASP A 296 5.17 9.36 -14.61
C ASP A 296 5.50 7.86 -14.50
N VAL A 297 4.71 6.96 -15.12
CA VAL A 297 4.98 5.50 -15.09
C VAL A 297 6.24 5.13 -15.87
N ALA A 298 6.56 5.85 -16.94
CA ALA A 298 7.81 5.67 -17.68
C ALA A 298 9.07 6.01 -16.84
N THR A 299 8.91 6.66 -15.68
CA THR A 299 10.01 6.88 -14.73
C THR A 299 10.34 5.66 -13.86
N LEU A 300 9.50 4.61 -13.86
CA LEU A 300 9.76 3.42 -13.05
C LEU A 300 11.10 2.74 -13.39
N PRO A 301 11.40 2.38 -14.66
CA PRO A 301 12.67 1.72 -15.00
C PRO A 301 13.93 2.47 -14.53
N PRO A 302 14.10 3.78 -14.78
CA PRO A 302 15.27 4.51 -14.28
C PRO A 302 15.26 4.68 -12.75
N GLY A 303 14.09 4.83 -12.12
CA GLY A 303 13.96 4.97 -10.66
C GLY A 303 14.34 3.71 -9.87
N LEU A 304 14.28 2.53 -10.51
CA LEU A 304 14.61 1.24 -9.89
C LEU A 304 16.12 0.99 -9.70
N GLY A 305 17.00 1.86 -10.20
CA GLY A 305 18.44 1.73 -9.95
C GLY A 305 19.07 0.41 -10.42
N GLY A 306 18.45 -0.26 -11.40
CA GLY A 306 18.89 -1.55 -11.94
C GLY A 306 18.25 -2.79 -11.33
N ALA A 307 17.39 -2.66 -10.31
CA ALA A 307 16.61 -3.79 -9.81
C ALA A 307 15.71 -4.36 -10.91
N ARG A 308 15.59 -5.69 -10.92
CA ARG A 308 14.82 -6.44 -11.93
C ARG A 308 13.63 -7.20 -11.37
N ARG A 309 13.62 -7.49 -10.07
CA ARG A 309 12.57 -8.28 -9.42
C ARG A 309 11.63 -7.36 -8.64
N ILE A 310 10.51 -7.01 -9.25
CA ILE A 310 9.66 -5.89 -8.86
C ILE A 310 8.32 -6.37 -8.32
N LEU A 311 7.97 -5.95 -7.10
CA LEU A 311 6.65 -6.13 -6.53
C LEU A 311 5.84 -4.85 -6.73
N VAL A 312 4.79 -4.93 -7.54
CA VAL A 312 3.85 -3.84 -7.76
C VAL A 312 2.84 -3.79 -6.62
N GLY A 313 2.81 -2.67 -5.92
CA GLY A 313 1.90 -2.35 -4.81
C GLY A 313 1.03 -1.13 -5.11
N GLY A 314 0.31 -0.69 -4.08
CA GLY A 314 -0.63 0.42 -4.14
C GLY A 314 -2.05 0.05 -4.59
N HIS A 315 -2.83 1.08 -4.91
CA HIS A 315 -4.24 0.99 -5.27
C HIS A 315 -4.48 1.63 -6.62
N LEU A 316 -4.41 0.82 -7.67
CA LEU A 316 -4.40 1.25 -9.06
C LEU A 316 -5.56 0.65 -9.87
N ARG A 317 -5.91 1.34 -10.96
CA ARG A 317 -6.89 0.88 -11.96
C ARG A 317 -6.24 -0.02 -13.01
N GLN A 318 -7.05 -0.67 -13.84
CA GLN A 318 -6.60 -1.76 -14.70
C GLN A 318 -5.71 -1.28 -15.84
N ALA A 319 -6.06 -0.15 -16.48
CA ALA A 319 -5.23 0.40 -17.54
C ALA A 319 -3.85 0.80 -17.00
N THR A 320 -3.80 1.37 -15.79
CA THR A 320 -2.54 1.69 -15.09
C THR A 320 -1.75 0.42 -14.80
N GLY A 321 -2.39 -0.64 -14.29
CA GLY A 321 -1.71 -1.92 -14.04
C GLY A 321 -1.09 -2.51 -15.30
N PHE A 322 -1.82 -2.46 -16.41
CA PHE A 322 -1.29 -2.88 -17.71
C PHE A 322 -0.08 -2.05 -18.14
N LEU A 323 -0.16 -0.72 -18.07
CA LEU A 323 0.97 0.15 -18.43
C LEU A 323 2.21 -0.13 -17.57
N VAL A 324 2.04 -0.32 -16.26
CA VAL A 324 3.14 -0.66 -15.34
C VAL A 324 3.82 -1.96 -15.74
N GLY A 325 3.03 -3.00 -16.06
CA GLY A 325 3.57 -4.23 -16.63
C GLY A 325 4.33 -3.97 -17.93
N ALA A 326 3.78 -3.14 -18.81
CA ALA A 326 4.37 -2.81 -20.10
C ALA A 326 5.63 -1.94 -20.03
N GLU A 327 5.87 -1.18 -18.96
CA GLU A 327 7.16 -0.52 -18.71
C GLU A 327 8.18 -1.47 -18.07
N LEU A 328 7.70 -2.46 -17.32
CA LEU A 328 8.50 -3.49 -16.68
C LEU A 328 8.50 -4.79 -17.50
N ARG A 329 8.67 -4.73 -18.82
CA ARG A 329 8.53 -5.91 -19.71
C ARG A 329 9.55 -7.00 -19.40
N ARG A 330 9.12 -8.25 -19.59
CA ARG A 330 10.00 -9.43 -19.51
C ARG A 330 11.22 -9.35 -20.43
N VAL A 331 11.07 -8.79 -21.63
CA VAL A 331 12.17 -8.68 -22.61
C VAL A 331 13.26 -7.70 -22.17
N LEU A 332 12.97 -6.81 -21.23
CA LEU A 332 13.94 -5.93 -20.60
C LEU A 332 14.62 -6.58 -19.38
N GLY A 333 14.31 -7.86 -19.11
CA GLY A 333 14.89 -8.65 -18.03
C GLY A 333 14.22 -8.47 -16.67
N TYR A 334 13.04 -7.84 -16.63
CA TYR A 334 12.26 -7.74 -15.38
C TYR A 334 11.54 -9.05 -15.05
N GLU A 335 11.26 -9.19 -13.75
CA GLU A 335 10.29 -10.10 -13.16
C GLU A 335 9.33 -9.26 -12.35
N VAL A 336 8.02 -9.49 -12.49
CA VAL A 336 7.00 -8.72 -11.79
C VAL A 336 6.13 -9.62 -10.93
N GLY A 337 5.85 -9.17 -9.72
CA GLY A 337 4.87 -9.74 -8.81
C GLY A 337 3.82 -8.70 -8.43
N ILE A 338 2.62 -9.15 -8.10
CA ILE A 338 1.55 -8.32 -7.53
C ILE A 338 0.67 -9.19 -6.64
N ARG A 339 0.22 -8.65 -5.51
CA ARG A 339 -0.75 -9.37 -4.68
C ARG A 339 -2.16 -9.23 -5.23
N GLN A 340 -2.83 -10.38 -5.39
CA GLN A 340 -4.22 -10.48 -5.77
C GLN A 340 -4.96 -11.24 -4.67
N GLY A 341 -5.59 -10.49 -3.76
CA GLY A 341 -6.08 -11.04 -2.50
C GLY A 341 -4.94 -11.59 -1.64
N ASP A 342 -5.05 -12.85 -1.23
CA ASP A 342 -4.06 -13.53 -0.37
C ASP A 342 -2.93 -14.20 -1.16
N GLN A 343 -2.97 -14.15 -2.49
CA GLN A 343 -1.99 -14.78 -3.36
C GLN A 343 -1.01 -13.75 -3.93
N LEU A 344 0.25 -14.14 -4.07
CA LEU A 344 1.22 -13.44 -4.92
C LEU A 344 1.09 -13.99 -6.35
N TRP A 345 0.67 -13.15 -7.28
CA TRP A 345 0.69 -13.46 -8.71
C TRP A 345 2.00 -12.94 -9.30
N SER A 346 2.80 -13.82 -9.89
CA SER A 346 4.15 -13.49 -10.35
C SER A 346 4.43 -14.01 -11.76
N SER A 347 5.25 -13.27 -12.51
CA SER A 347 5.79 -13.70 -13.79
C SER A 347 6.78 -14.87 -13.66
N GLU A 348 7.30 -15.13 -12.45
CA GLU A 348 8.20 -16.25 -12.14
C GLU A 348 7.48 -17.61 -12.16
N GLU A 349 6.15 -17.62 -12.05
CA GLU A 349 5.35 -18.84 -12.07
C GLU A 349 5.49 -19.58 -13.40
N ALA A 350 5.59 -20.91 -13.36
CA ALA A 350 5.66 -21.70 -14.57
C ALA A 350 4.37 -21.56 -15.40
N THR A 351 4.50 -21.19 -16.67
CA THR A 351 3.37 -21.05 -17.58
C THR A 351 3.05 -22.38 -18.27
N GLN A 352 1.78 -22.68 -18.41
CA GLN A 352 1.26 -23.80 -19.19
C GLN A 352 0.32 -23.29 -20.28
N THR A 353 -0.04 -24.15 -21.23
CA THR A 353 -1.09 -23.81 -22.20
C THR A 353 -2.39 -23.53 -21.44
N TYR A 354 -3.02 -22.39 -21.71
CA TYR A 354 -4.27 -22.01 -21.09
C TYR A 354 -5.39 -21.89 -22.14
N PRO A 355 -6.50 -22.63 -22.00
CA PRO A 355 -7.59 -22.61 -22.97
C PRO A 355 -8.42 -21.32 -22.84
N LEU A 356 -8.73 -20.73 -23.98
CA LEU A 356 -9.59 -19.55 -24.12
C LEU A 356 -10.76 -19.90 -25.03
N ASP A 357 -11.96 -19.53 -24.61
CA ASP A 357 -13.12 -19.45 -25.48
C ASP A 357 -13.06 -18.10 -26.18
N VAL A 358 -12.89 -18.14 -27.50
CA VAL A 358 -12.71 -16.96 -28.34
C VAL A 358 -13.93 -16.76 -29.23
N ALA A 359 -14.56 -15.60 -29.11
CA ALA A 359 -15.63 -15.17 -30.01
C ALA A 359 -15.14 -14.01 -30.88
N GLU A 360 -15.36 -14.11 -32.19
CA GLU A 360 -14.98 -13.09 -33.17
C GLU A 360 -16.22 -12.51 -33.83
N GLN A 361 -16.25 -11.19 -33.97
CA GLN A 361 -17.32 -10.46 -34.64
C GLN A 361 -16.73 -9.42 -35.59
N THR A 362 -17.11 -9.48 -36.86
CA THR A 362 -16.84 -8.40 -37.82
C THR A 362 -17.84 -7.26 -37.60
N VAL A 363 -17.34 -6.05 -37.35
CA VAL A 363 -18.16 -4.88 -36.99
C VAL A 363 -18.00 -3.69 -37.93
N GLY A 364 -17.06 -3.74 -38.87
CA GLY A 364 -16.84 -2.65 -39.82
C GLY A 364 -15.70 -2.92 -40.79
N SER A 365 -15.24 -1.86 -41.45
CA SER A 365 -14.11 -1.87 -42.38
C SER A 365 -12.83 -1.24 -41.81
N GLY A 366 -12.80 -0.96 -40.50
CA GLY A 366 -11.63 -0.40 -39.82
C GLY A 366 -10.43 -1.34 -39.87
N ALA A 367 -9.21 -0.79 -39.80
CA ALA A 367 -7.98 -1.57 -39.85
C ALA A 367 -7.58 -2.18 -38.50
N GLY A 368 -8.15 -1.68 -37.40
CA GLY A 368 -7.83 -2.14 -36.05
C GLY A 368 -8.62 -3.37 -35.59
N THR A 369 -8.18 -3.94 -34.47
CA THR A 369 -8.91 -5.01 -33.76
C THR A 369 -9.20 -4.55 -32.34
N ALA A 370 -10.44 -4.70 -31.89
CA ALA A 370 -10.76 -4.58 -30.46
C ALA A 370 -10.62 -5.95 -29.78
N LEU A 371 -9.87 -6.02 -28.69
CA LEU A 371 -9.72 -7.22 -27.86
C LEU A 371 -10.34 -6.96 -26.49
N ILE A 372 -11.39 -7.71 -26.17
CA ILE A 372 -12.05 -7.70 -24.86
C ILE A 372 -11.57 -8.93 -24.09
N VAL A 373 -11.01 -8.70 -22.89
CA VAL A 373 -10.58 -9.78 -21.99
C VAL A 373 -11.61 -9.90 -20.87
N ASN A 374 -12.50 -10.88 -21.00
CA ASN A 374 -13.69 -11.07 -20.18
C ASN A 374 -13.45 -12.14 -19.10
N VAL A 375 -13.08 -11.73 -17.88
CA VAL A 375 -12.64 -12.65 -16.83
C VAL A 375 -13.43 -12.48 -15.53
N ALA A 376 -13.51 -11.26 -14.99
CA ALA A 376 -14.05 -11.04 -13.64
C ALA A 376 -15.58 -11.04 -13.58
N ALA A 377 -16.24 -10.62 -14.65
CA ALA A 377 -17.69 -10.59 -14.79
C ALA A 377 -18.03 -10.84 -16.26
N ASP A 378 -19.24 -11.33 -16.54
CA ASP A 378 -19.73 -11.42 -17.91
C ASP A 378 -20.28 -10.07 -18.38
N ALA A 379 -19.36 -9.19 -18.82
CA ALA A 379 -19.68 -7.81 -19.20
C ALA A 379 -19.19 -7.46 -20.61
N ALA A 380 -18.79 -8.45 -21.41
CA ALA A 380 -18.32 -8.25 -22.78
C ALA A 380 -19.36 -7.52 -23.66
N SER A 381 -20.65 -7.84 -23.52
CA SER A 381 -21.72 -7.21 -24.30
C SER A 381 -21.76 -5.69 -24.15
N ALA A 382 -21.52 -5.15 -22.95
CA ALA A 382 -21.50 -3.71 -22.72
C ALA A 382 -20.30 -3.03 -23.41
N ALA A 383 -19.12 -3.69 -23.38
CA ALA A 383 -17.96 -3.20 -24.11
C ALA A 383 -18.18 -3.25 -25.63
N ILE A 384 -18.78 -4.33 -26.15
CA ILE A 384 -19.13 -4.47 -27.58
C ILE A 384 -20.06 -3.32 -28.01
N GLU A 385 -21.11 -3.06 -27.23
CA GLU A 385 -22.06 -1.98 -27.50
C GLU A 385 -21.35 -0.62 -27.53
N TRP A 386 -20.51 -0.33 -26.52
CA TRP A 386 -19.74 0.92 -26.47
C TRP A 386 -18.77 1.08 -27.65
N ILE A 387 -18.08 0.01 -28.05
CA ILE A 387 -17.15 0.01 -29.21
C ILE A 387 -17.91 0.38 -30.50
N GLN A 388 -19.09 -0.20 -30.71
CA GLN A 388 -19.91 0.06 -31.89
C GLN A 388 -20.45 1.50 -31.91
N GLN A 389 -20.89 2.00 -30.76
CA GLN A 389 -21.42 3.37 -30.63
C GLN A 389 -20.32 4.44 -30.74
N SER A 390 -19.10 4.13 -30.31
CA SER A 390 -17.96 5.05 -30.31
C SER A 390 -17.26 5.15 -31.67
N GLU A 391 -17.71 4.38 -32.67
CA GLU A 391 -17.16 4.37 -34.04
C GLU A 391 -15.63 4.21 -34.07
N LEU A 392 -15.08 3.36 -33.19
CA LEU A 392 -13.65 3.08 -33.20
C LEU A 392 -13.24 2.51 -34.57
N PRO A 393 -12.02 2.81 -35.06
CA PRO A 393 -11.56 2.37 -36.38
C PRO A 393 -11.15 0.88 -36.41
N VAL A 394 -12.03 0.01 -35.91
CA VAL A 394 -11.85 -1.44 -35.81
C VAL A 394 -12.73 -2.17 -36.82
N GLY A 395 -12.17 -3.21 -37.46
CA GLY A 395 -12.91 -4.11 -38.34
C GLY A 395 -13.45 -5.33 -37.61
N THR A 396 -12.77 -5.72 -36.53
CA THR A 396 -13.04 -6.95 -35.79
C THR A 396 -13.04 -6.70 -34.28
N ILE A 397 -14.01 -7.29 -33.60
CA ILE A 397 -14.02 -7.43 -32.14
C ILE A 397 -13.73 -8.90 -31.80
N VAL A 398 -12.75 -9.11 -30.94
CA VAL A 398 -12.37 -10.42 -30.39
C VAL A 398 -12.66 -10.40 -28.90
N THR A 399 -13.47 -11.33 -28.42
CA THR A 399 -13.71 -11.53 -26.99
C THR A 399 -13.00 -12.80 -26.53
N ALA A 400 -12.12 -12.66 -25.56
CA ALA A 400 -11.40 -13.75 -24.93
C ALA A 400 -11.96 -14.01 -23.53
N THR A 401 -12.51 -15.21 -23.32
CA THR A 401 -13.03 -15.66 -22.02
C THR A 401 -12.26 -16.91 -21.59
N PRO A 402 -11.87 -17.06 -20.32
CA PRO A 402 -11.37 -18.35 -19.83
C PRO A 402 -12.39 -19.46 -20.09
N SER A 403 -11.97 -20.64 -20.56
CA SER A 403 -12.92 -21.75 -20.81
C SER A 403 -13.60 -22.27 -19.53
N ALA A 404 -13.10 -21.88 -18.35
CA ALA A 404 -13.77 -22.12 -17.07
C ALA A 404 -14.93 -21.13 -16.78
N GLY A 405 -15.19 -20.19 -17.68
CA GLY A 405 -16.15 -19.11 -17.54
C GLY A 405 -15.56 -17.87 -16.86
N THR A 406 -16.45 -16.95 -16.47
CA THR A 406 -16.11 -15.72 -15.76
C THR A 406 -16.36 -15.84 -14.25
N GLY A 407 -15.82 -14.90 -13.48
CA GLY A 407 -16.07 -14.76 -12.05
C GLY A 407 -14.86 -15.05 -11.14
N PRO A 408 -15.05 -15.01 -9.82
CA PRO A 408 -13.94 -15.07 -8.84
C PRO A 408 -13.10 -16.35 -8.90
N ARG A 409 -13.61 -17.43 -9.51
CA ARG A 409 -12.92 -18.73 -9.64
C ARG A 409 -12.30 -18.97 -11.01
N ALA A 410 -12.46 -18.03 -11.96
CA ALA A 410 -11.92 -18.19 -13.31
C ALA A 410 -10.39 -18.28 -13.33
N VAL A 411 -9.72 -17.64 -12.36
CA VAL A 411 -8.26 -17.64 -12.21
C VAL A 411 -7.90 -18.07 -10.78
N PRO A 412 -7.83 -19.38 -10.48
CA PRO A 412 -7.74 -19.89 -9.12
C PRO A 412 -6.33 -19.83 -8.51
N THR A 413 -5.28 -19.75 -9.33
CA THR A 413 -3.89 -19.86 -8.87
C THR A 413 -2.97 -18.84 -9.56
N PRO A 414 -1.81 -18.51 -8.96
CA PRO A 414 -0.79 -17.66 -9.58
C PRO A 414 -0.32 -18.19 -10.95
N ALA A 415 -0.05 -19.49 -11.05
CA ALA A 415 0.35 -20.12 -12.31
C ALA A 415 -0.73 -20.02 -13.39
N THR A 416 -2.00 -20.12 -13.01
CA THR A 416 -3.12 -19.90 -13.93
C THR A 416 -3.16 -18.44 -14.42
N ALA A 417 -2.95 -17.47 -13.54
CA ALA A 417 -2.91 -16.05 -13.93
C ALA A 417 -1.79 -15.77 -14.93
N ASN A 418 -0.58 -16.29 -14.67
CA ASN A 418 0.57 -16.11 -15.56
C ASN A 418 0.35 -16.78 -16.93
N SER A 419 -0.23 -17.99 -16.93
CA SER A 419 -0.56 -18.73 -18.15
C SER A 419 -1.63 -18.01 -18.98
N LEU A 420 -2.65 -17.46 -18.34
CA LEU A 420 -3.70 -16.67 -18.99
C LEU A 420 -3.15 -15.40 -19.64
N ALA A 421 -2.28 -14.65 -18.94
CA ALA A 421 -1.63 -13.47 -19.50
C ALA A 421 -0.86 -13.77 -20.79
N VAL A 422 -0.13 -14.89 -20.82
CA VAL A 422 0.59 -15.36 -22.03
C VAL A 422 -0.38 -15.76 -23.15
N ALA A 423 -1.44 -16.52 -22.83
CA ALA A 423 -2.43 -16.95 -23.82
C ALA A 423 -3.15 -15.75 -24.49
N VAL A 424 -3.49 -14.72 -23.71
CA VAL A 424 -4.12 -13.49 -24.23
C VAL A 424 -3.16 -12.70 -25.12
N ARG A 425 -1.88 -12.56 -24.74
CA ARG A 425 -0.87 -11.96 -25.62
C ARG A 425 -0.77 -12.70 -26.95
N ASP A 426 -0.71 -14.03 -26.92
CA ASP A 426 -0.59 -14.82 -28.14
C ASP A 426 -1.85 -14.73 -29.00
N LEU A 427 -3.03 -14.59 -28.39
CA LEU A 427 -4.27 -14.26 -29.09
C LEU A 427 -4.20 -12.89 -29.76
N ALA A 428 -3.73 -11.87 -29.03
CA ALA A 428 -3.56 -10.51 -29.54
C ALA A 428 -2.63 -10.48 -30.76
N ARG A 429 -1.50 -11.19 -30.71
CA ARG A 429 -0.56 -11.30 -31.85
C ARG A 429 -1.19 -11.91 -33.10
N ARG A 430 -2.09 -12.87 -32.95
CA ARG A 430 -2.77 -13.51 -34.08
C ARG A 430 -3.74 -12.56 -34.78
N HIS A 431 -4.44 -11.72 -34.02
CA HIS A 431 -5.52 -10.89 -34.53
C HIS A 431 -5.09 -9.45 -34.89
N ALA A 432 -4.05 -8.92 -34.25
CA ALA A 432 -3.57 -7.57 -34.48
C ALA A 432 -2.32 -7.51 -35.39
N SER A 433 -2.20 -8.40 -36.38
CA SER A 433 -0.97 -8.48 -37.18
C SER A 433 -0.79 -7.34 -38.20
N THR A 434 -1.86 -6.62 -38.57
CA THR A 434 -1.88 -5.64 -39.66
C THR A 434 -2.37 -4.25 -39.27
N GLY A 435 -2.74 -4.01 -38.01
CA GLY A 435 -3.32 -2.74 -37.54
C GLY A 435 -3.28 -2.58 -36.02
N PRO A 436 -3.70 -1.42 -35.49
CA PRO A 436 -3.67 -1.15 -34.05
C PRO A 436 -4.63 -2.06 -33.27
N LEU A 437 -4.29 -2.32 -32.02
CA LEU A 437 -5.12 -3.07 -31.09
C LEU A 437 -5.80 -2.13 -30.10
N HIS A 438 -7.09 -2.32 -29.85
CA HIS A 438 -7.85 -1.60 -28.83
C HIS A 438 -8.19 -2.58 -27.70
N LEU A 439 -7.55 -2.44 -26.55
CA LEU A 439 -7.62 -3.40 -25.44
C LEU A 439 -8.60 -2.94 -24.36
N PHE A 440 -9.56 -3.81 -24.04
CA PHE A 440 -10.55 -3.62 -22.97
C PHE A 440 -10.40 -4.74 -21.94
N LEU A 441 -10.09 -4.40 -20.69
CA LEU A 441 -9.82 -5.36 -19.63
C LEU A 441 -10.99 -5.44 -18.66
N ILE A 442 -11.62 -6.61 -18.55
CA ILE A 442 -12.68 -6.91 -17.58
C ILE A 442 -12.18 -8.04 -16.68
N GLY A 443 -11.18 -7.75 -15.85
CA GLY A 443 -10.50 -8.77 -15.04
C GLY A 443 -9.93 -8.31 -13.71
N PRO A 444 -9.21 -9.19 -13.00
CA PRO A 444 -8.45 -8.81 -11.82
C PRO A 444 -7.29 -7.86 -12.17
N LEU A 445 -6.95 -6.93 -11.27
CA LEU A 445 -5.80 -6.04 -11.44
C LEU A 445 -4.50 -6.81 -11.67
N GLY A 446 -4.29 -7.91 -10.94
CA GLY A 446 -3.08 -8.72 -11.09
C GLY A 446 -2.91 -9.29 -12.49
N LEU A 447 -4.01 -9.59 -13.19
CA LEU A 447 -3.95 -10.04 -14.58
C LEU A 447 -3.52 -8.91 -15.52
N ALA A 448 -3.99 -7.68 -15.30
CA ALA A 448 -3.60 -6.53 -16.12
C ALA A 448 -2.08 -6.30 -16.07
N VAL A 449 -1.48 -6.35 -14.87
CA VAL A 449 -0.02 -6.22 -14.68
C VAL A 449 0.74 -7.34 -15.42
N LEU A 450 0.34 -8.60 -15.23
CA LEU A 450 1.00 -9.72 -15.89
C LEU A 450 0.84 -9.66 -17.42
N MET A 451 -0.32 -9.23 -17.91
CA MET A 451 -0.55 -9.05 -19.35
C MET A 451 0.41 -8.01 -19.93
N GLY A 452 0.46 -6.81 -19.34
CA GLY A 452 1.39 -5.76 -19.75
C GLY A 452 2.84 -6.25 -19.75
N HIS A 453 3.23 -6.98 -18.70
CA HIS A 453 4.58 -7.55 -18.56
C HIS A 453 4.98 -8.50 -19.69
N HIS A 454 4.04 -9.33 -20.14
CA HIS A 454 4.27 -10.24 -21.27
C HIS A 454 4.07 -9.57 -22.64
N TRP A 455 3.57 -8.33 -22.70
CA TRP A 455 3.08 -7.65 -23.89
C TRP A 455 4.16 -7.17 -24.87
N ASN A 456 4.97 -8.12 -25.35
CA ASN A 456 6.05 -7.87 -26.30
C ASN A 456 5.62 -8.28 -27.71
N ARG A 457 6.08 -7.58 -28.76
CA ARG A 457 5.80 -7.92 -30.17
C ARG A 457 4.29 -8.06 -30.44
N VAL A 458 3.51 -7.16 -29.86
CA VAL A 458 2.08 -6.97 -30.19
C VAL A 458 1.98 -5.67 -30.98
N ALA A 459 0.95 -5.44 -31.78
CA ALA A 459 0.79 -4.13 -32.41
C ALA A 459 0.66 -3.00 -31.37
N ILE A 460 0.82 -1.75 -31.83
CA ILE A 460 0.49 -0.56 -31.03
C ILE A 460 -0.88 -0.78 -30.39
N THR A 461 -0.91 -0.71 -29.06
CA THR A 461 -2.08 -1.06 -28.27
C THR A 461 -2.62 0.18 -27.56
N HIS A 462 -3.85 0.56 -27.90
CA HIS A 462 -4.64 1.55 -27.17
C HIS A 462 -5.37 0.85 -26.04
N VAL A 463 -5.01 1.16 -24.79
CA VAL A 463 -5.57 0.57 -23.59
C VAL A 463 -6.70 1.46 -23.07
N TYR A 464 -7.86 0.86 -22.85
CA TYR A 464 -9.06 1.57 -22.40
C TYR A 464 -9.33 1.31 -20.92
N GLU A 465 -9.71 2.37 -20.19
CA GLU A 465 -10.16 2.30 -18.80
C GLU A 465 -11.68 2.41 -18.74
N HIS A 466 -12.31 1.65 -17.84
CA HIS A 466 -13.76 1.67 -17.64
C HIS A 466 -14.13 2.79 -16.67
N LEU A 467 -15.00 3.72 -17.09
CA LEU A 467 -15.41 4.89 -16.31
C LEU A 467 -16.55 4.62 -15.32
N GLY A 468 -17.09 3.40 -15.30
CA GLY A 468 -18.37 3.09 -14.66
C GLY A 468 -19.53 3.17 -15.65
N GLY A 469 -20.63 2.47 -15.33
CA GLY A 469 -21.75 2.37 -16.28
C GLY A 469 -21.33 1.70 -17.60
N PRO A 470 -21.76 2.21 -18.77
CA PRO A 470 -21.37 1.66 -20.07
C PRO A 470 -20.08 2.28 -20.65
N ASP A 471 -19.48 3.27 -19.99
CA ASP A 471 -18.50 4.15 -20.63
C ASP A 471 -17.04 3.69 -20.47
N TYR A 472 -16.25 3.93 -21.51
CA TYR A 472 -14.81 3.72 -21.54
C TYR A 472 -14.08 4.98 -22.02
N VAL A 473 -12.79 5.08 -21.69
CA VAL A 473 -11.89 6.11 -22.22
C VAL A 473 -10.56 5.50 -22.64
N HIS A 474 -9.98 6.00 -23.72
CA HIS A 474 -8.59 5.69 -24.05
C HIS A 474 -7.68 6.30 -22.98
N ALA A 475 -7.01 5.43 -22.22
CA ALA A 475 -6.14 5.83 -21.14
C ALA A 475 -4.67 5.87 -21.60
N PHE A 476 -4.17 4.81 -22.22
CA PHE A 476 -2.74 4.72 -22.55
C PHE A 476 -2.51 4.13 -23.93
N THR A 477 -1.45 4.58 -24.61
CA THR A 477 -0.92 3.92 -25.81
C THR A 477 0.38 3.20 -25.44
N VAL A 478 0.47 1.92 -25.77
CA VAL A 478 1.64 1.08 -25.55
C VAL A 478 2.22 0.66 -26.90
N ASP A 479 3.49 1.00 -27.10
CA ASP A 479 4.21 0.66 -28.33
C ASP A 479 4.53 -0.84 -28.43
N ALA A 480 4.75 -1.28 -29.68
CA ALA A 480 4.89 -2.69 -30.06
C ALA A 480 6.04 -3.48 -29.39
#